data_AF-A0A9D3SWG4-F1
#
_entry.id   AF-A0A9D3SWG4-F1
#
_cell.length_a   1.000
_cell.length_b   1.000
_cell.length_c   1.000
_cell.angle_alpha   90.00
_cell.angle_beta   90.00
_cell.angle_gamma   90.00
#
_symmetry.space_group_name_H-M   'P 1'
#
loop_
_entity.id
_entity.type
_entity.pdbx_description
1 polymer ?
#
loop_
_entity_poly.entity_id
_entity_poly.type
_entity_poly.pdbx_seq_one_letter_code
_entity_poly.pdbx_strand_id
1 'polypeptide(L)'
;MKCPILLTGLVLLSGMGLVGILLEQRRRATEMAGKIPSLEAWGRQTWNRLARYQGQLSRLQRKLDDLLEEVGVLNKELLDLHPKQWSPDKETQACLEDKKKTEEDLQAKEAELNSFTDQLKTEQNSWKQEITSLKQQVAQQSKLCDFVDKASEVSMQLCTNIQKTDGADEKKPEQGPVM
;
A
#
# COMPACT_ATOMS: atom_id res chain seq x y z
N MET A 1 34.66 -119.31 -33.16
CA MET A 1 34.04 -118.91 -31.88
C MET A 1 34.62 -117.57 -31.39
N LYS A 2 34.34 -116.43 -32.06
CA LYS A 2 34.86 -115.09 -31.67
C LYS A 2 33.77 -114.00 -31.50
N CYS A 3 32.51 -114.32 -31.80
CA CYS A 3 31.39 -113.38 -31.69
C CYS A 3 31.00 -112.94 -30.27
N PRO A 4 31.14 -113.72 -29.18
CA PRO A 4 30.68 -113.25 -27.86
C PRO A 4 31.56 -112.13 -27.28
N ILE A 5 32.87 -112.13 -27.59
CA ILE A 5 33.83 -111.13 -27.07
C ILE A 5 33.58 -109.74 -27.69
N LEU A 6 33.20 -109.68 -28.97
CA LEU A 6 32.90 -108.42 -29.66
C LEU A 6 31.61 -107.77 -29.14
N LEU A 7 30.58 -108.57 -28.81
CA LEU A 7 29.32 -108.09 -28.26
C LEU A 7 29.50 -107.47 -26.87
N THR A 8 30.29 -108.10 -26.00
CA THR A 8 30.60 -107.55 -24.67
C THR A 8 31.38 -106.24 -24.74
N GLY A 9 32.31 -106.11 -25.70
CA GLY A 9 33.08 -104.88 -25.89
C GLY A 9 32.22 -103.70 -26.33
N LEU A 10 31.25 -103.93 -27.23
CA LEU A 10 30.37 -102.89 -27.74
C LEU A 10 29.37 -102.40 -26.68
N VAL A 11 28.87 -103.30 -25.82
CA VAL A 11 28.01 -102.94 -24.68
C VAL A 11 28.78 -102.07 -23.67
N LEU A 12 30.02 -102.43 -23.33
CA LEU A 12 30.84 -101.64 -22.41
C LEU A 12 31.17 -100.25 -22.95
N LEU A 13 31.50 -100.13 -24.25
CA LEU A 13 31.73 -98.84 -24.90
C LEU A 13 30.46 -97.97 -24.90
N SER A 14 29.29 -98.57 -25.16
CA SER A 14 28.01 -97.83 -25.11
C SER A 14 27.68 -97.34 -23.69
N GLY A 15 27.98 -98.14 -22.67
CA GLY A 15 27.78 -97.78 -21.26
C GLY A 15 28.65 -96.60 -20.83
N MET A 16 29.94 -96.61 -21.19
CA MET A 16 30.84 -95.49 -20.89
C MET A 16 30.42 -94.20 -21.60
N GLY A 17 29.93 -94.29 -22.85
CA GLY A 17 29.39 -93.15 -23.59
C GLY A 17 28.18 -92.51 -22.90
N LEU A 18 27.22 -93.32 -22.44
CA LEU A 18 26.04 -92.83 -21.72
C LEU A 18 26.42 -92.17 -20.38
N VAL A 19 27.34 -92.76 -19.62
CA VAL A 19 27.83 -92.16 -18.37
C VAL A 19 28.52 -90.83 -18.62
N GLY A 20 29.33 -90.73 -19.67
CA GLY A 20 29.96 -89.46 -20.07
C GLY A 20 28.95 -88.36 -20.36
N ILE A 21 27.88 -88.69 -21.10
CA ILE A 21 26.79 -87.74 -21.40
C ILE A 21 26.04 -87.32 -20.12
N LEU A 22 25.76 -88.25 -19.21
CA LEU A 22 25.08 -87.95 -17.94
C LEU A 22 25.93 -87.04 -17.03
N LEU A 23 27.25 -87.25 -16.99
CA LEU A 23 28.17 -86.39 -16.22
C LEU A 23 28.28 -84.99 -16.82
N GLU A 24 28.36 -84.87 -18.14
CA GLU A 24 28.37 -83.58 -18.84
C GLU A 24 27.05 -82.81 -18.63
N GLN A 25 25.91 -83.50 -18.68
CA GLN A 25 24.62 -82.89 -18.36
C GLN A 25 24.55 -82.44 -16.90
N ARG A 26 25.04 -83.25 -15.95
CA ARG A 26 25.12 -82.84 -14.54
C ARG A 26 26.01 -81.63 -14.36
N ARG A 27 27.16 -81.57 -15.02
CA ARG A 27 28.07 -80.43 -14.97
C ARG A 27 27.40 -79.15 -15.48
N ARG A 28 26.73 -79.22 -16.63
CA ARG A 28 25.96 -78.09 -17.19
C ARG A 28 24.81 -77.67 -16.26
N ALA A 29 24.11 -78.63 -15.66
CA ALA A 29 23.06 -78.34 -14.69
C ALA A 29 23.60 -77.62 -13.45
N THR A 30 24.76 -78.03 -12.92
CA THR A 30 25.40 -77.34 -11.79
C THR A 30 25.89 -75.94 -12.15
N GLU A 31 26.42 -75.74 -13.36
CA GLU A 31 26.87 -74.43 -13.80
C GLU A 31 25.70 -73.45 -13.96
N MET A 32 24.59 -73.91 -14.55
CA MET A 32 23.37 -73.11 -14.67
C MET A 32 22.74 -72.85 -13.29
N ALA A 33 22.70 -73.85 -12.41
CA ALA A 33 22.21 -73.69 -11.04
C ALA A 33 22.99 -72.64 -10.25
N GLY A 34 24.29 -72.49 -10.50
CA GLY A 34 25.11 -71.43 -9.90
C GLY A 34 24.79 -70.02 -10.42
N LYS A 35 24.30 -69.88 -11.66
CA LYS A 35 23.97 -68.58 -12.29
C LYS A 35 22.55 -68.10 -11.98
N ILE A 36 21.61 -69.00 -11.67
CA ILE A 36 20.23 -68.65 -11.30
C ILE A 36 20.15 -67.68 -10.10
N PRO A 37 20.82 -67.91 -8.94
CA PRO A 37 20.66 -67.04 -7.78
C PRO A 37 21.22 -65.64 -7.99
N SER A 38 22.27 -65.48 -8.81
CA SER A 38 22.82 -64.15 -9.11
C SER A 38 21.91 -63.34 -10.03
N LEU A 39 21.30 -63.99 -11.03
CA LEU A 39 20.28 -63.38 -11.89
C LEU A 39 19.04 -62.98 -11.10
N GLU A 40 18.60 -63.84 -10.17
CA GLU A 40 17.45 -63.54 -9.31
C GLU A 40 17.74 -62.39 -8.34
N ALA A 41 18.92 -62.38 -7.71
CA ALA A 41 19.35 -61.28 -6.85
C ALA A 41 19.42 -59.95 -7.62
N TRP A 42 19.96 -59.99 -8.84
CA TRP A 42 19.99 -58.82 -9.72
C TRP A 42 18.57 -58.35 -10.09
N GLY A 43 17.66 -59.28 -10.43
CA GLY A 43 16.25 -58.97 -10.71
C GLY A 43 15.53 -58.33 -9.52
N ARG A 44 15.74 -58.84 -8.30
CA ARG A 44 15.18 -58.22 -7.08
C ARG A 44 15.77 -56.82 -6.85
N GLN A 45 17.07 -56.64 -7.09
CA GLN A 45 17.72 -55.34 -6.92
C GLN A 45 17.19 -54.29 -7.92
N THR A 46 17.02 -54.66 -9.19
CA THR A 46 16.47 -53.77 -10.22
C THR A 46 15.01 -53.46 -9.94
N TRP A 47 14.21 -54.44 -9.52
CA TRP A 47 12.83 -54.23 -9.09
C TRP A 47 12.72 -53.25 -7.90
N ASN A 48 13.56 -53.44 -6.88
CA ASN A 48 13.61 -52.54 -5.73
C ASN A 48 14.08 -51.11 -6.10
N ARG A 49 14.94 -50.96 -7.12
CA ARG A 49 15.26 -49.62 -7.65
C ARG A 49 14.07 -49.02 -8.37
N LEU A 50 13.40 -49.78 -9.23
CA LEU A 50 12.24 -49.31 -9.99
C LEU A 50 11.10 -48.87 -9.06
N ALA A 51 10.79 -49.67 -8.04
CA ALA A 51 9.80 -49.32 -7.02
C ALA A 51 10.16 -48.03 -6.26
N ARG A 52 11.46 -47.81 -5.96
CA ARG A 52 11.92 -46.55 -5.36
C ARG A 52 11.75 -45.36 -6.29
N TYR A 53 12.07 -45.49 -7.57
CA TYR A 53 11.88 -44.42 -8.55
C TYR A 53 10.40 -44.09 -8.74
N GLN A 54 9.53 -45.10 -8.83
CA GLN A 54 8.09 -44.91 -8.90
C GLN A 54 7.56 -44.18 -7.66
N GLY A 55 8.03 -44.58 -6.47
CA GLY A 55 7.69 -43.88 -5.22
C GLY A 55 8.19 -42.43 -5.17
N GLN A 56 9.34 -42.14 -5.76
CA GLN A 56 9.85 -40.76 -5.88
C GLN A 56 9.01 -39.92 -6.84
N LEU A 57 8.62 -40.47 -7.99
CA LEU A 57 7.74 -39.81 -8.95
C LEU A 57 6.39 -39.44 -8.32
N SER A 58 5.75 -40.36 -7.61
CA SER A 58 4.49 -40.07 -6.92
C SER A 58 4.62 -39.01 -5.84
N ARG A 59 5.74 -38.97 -5.10
CA ARG A 59 5.99 -37.90 -4.11
C ARG A 59 6.22 -36.55 -4.79
N LEU A 60 6.95 -36.53 -5.90
CA LEU A 60 7.24 -35.31 -6.64
C LEU A 60 5.96 -34.74 -7.25
N GLN A 61 5.11 -35.61 -7.80
CA GLN A 61 3.81 -35.22 -8.34
C GLN A 61 2.92 -34.59 -7.27
N ARG A 62 2.81 -35.20 -6.08
CA ARG A 62 2.06 -34.59 -4.96
C ARG A 62 2.60 -33.22 -4.58
N LYS A 63 3.93 -33.07 -4.46
CA LYS A 63 4.54 -31.76 -4.17
C LYS A 63 4.22 -30.72 -5.24
N LEU A 64 4.15 -31.15 -6.51
CA LEU A 64 3.79 -30.26 -7.61
C LEU A 64 2.32 -29.84 -7.52
N ASP A 65 1.42 -30.76 -7.18
CA ASP A 65 0.01 -30.49 -6.96
C ASP A 65 -0.20 -29.55 -5.77
N ASP A 66 0.50 -29.79 -4.64
CA ASP A 66 0.48 -28.92 -3.45
C ASP A 66 0.97 -27.50 -3.80
N LEU A 67 2.10 -27.38 -4.52
CA LEU A 67 2.63 -26.09 -4.98
C LEU A 67 1.66 -25.37 -5.93
N LEU A 68 0.98 -26.11 -6.81
CA LEU A 68 0.00 -25.54 -7.73
C LEU A 68 -1.22 -24.99 -6.97
N GLU A 69 -1.65 -25.68 -5.91
CA GLU A 69 -2.71 -25.21 -5.02
C GLU A 69 -2.28 -23.95 -4.26
N GLU A 70 -1.08 -23.93 -3.68
CA GLU A 70 -0.51 -22.75 -3.00
C GLU A 70 -0.42 -21.54 -3.93
N VAL A 71 0.06 -21.72 -5.16
CA VAL A 71 0.09 -20.66 -6.18
C VAL A 71 -1.33 -20.20 -6.52
N GLY A 72 -2.29 -21.12 -6.59
CA GLY A 72 -3.70 -20.80 -6.81
C GLY A 72 -4.31 -19.96 -5.68
N VAL A 73 -3.95 -20.25 -4.42
CA VAL A 73 -4.36 -19.47 -3.24
C VAL A 73 -3.72 -18.09 -3.27
N LEU A 74 -2.40 -18.01 -3.44
CA LEU A 74 -1.68 -16.72 -3.53
C LEU A 74 -2.21 -15.84 -4.65
N ASN A 75 -2.53 -16.43 -5.81
CA ASN A 75 -3.09 -15.66 -6.93
C ASN A 75 -4.48 -15.10 -6.62
N LYS A 76 -5.32 -15.84 -5.86
CA LYS A 76 -6.61 -15.32 -5.38
C LYS A 76 -6.40 -14.20 -4.36
N GLU A 77 -5.50 -14.37 -3.40
CA GLU A 77 -5.17 -13.32 -2.42
C GLU A 77 -4.65 -12.06 -3.12
N LEU A 78 -3.81 -12.22 -4.15
CA LEU A 78 -3.29 -11.10 -4.93
C LEU A 78 -4.42 -10.43 -5.73
N LEU A 79 -5.35 -11.19 -6.31
CA LEU A 79 -6.54 -10.65 -6.96
C LEU A 79 -7.51 -9.96 -5.98
N ASP A 80 -7.53 -10.34 -4.71
CA ASP A 80 -8.32 -9.69 -3.65
C ASP A 80 -7.63 -8.43 -3.10
N LEU A 81 -6.29 -8.42 -3.06
CA LEU A 81 -5.47 -7.28 -2.63
C LEU A 81 -5.32 -6.21 -3.71
N HIS A 82 -5.25 -6.62 -4.98
CA HIS A 82 -5.11 -5.72 -6.12
C HIS A 82 -6.20 -4.63 -6.17
N PRO A 83 -7.51 -4.92 -6.03
CA PRO A 83 -8.54 -3.90 -5.98
C PRO A 83 -8.44 -3.04 -4.72
N LYS A 84 -7.99 -3.56 -3.57
CA LYS A 84 -7.80 -2.77 -2.35
C LYS A 84 -6.65 -1.77 -2.45
N GLN A 85 -5.60 -2.08 -3.22
CA GLN A 85 -4.45 -1.19 -3.38
C GLN A 85 -4.57 -0.23 -4.56
N TRP A 86 -5.34 -0.60 -5.60
CA TRP A 86 -5.45 0.18 -6.84
C TRP A 86 -6.80 0.83 -7.09
N SER A 87 -7.86 0.53 -6.33
CA SER A 87 -8.92 1.52 -6.22
C SER A 87 -8.32 2.68 -5.42
N PRO A 88 -8.13 3.89 -5.98
CA PRO A 88 -8.00 5.04 -5.12
C PRO A 88 -9.25 4.99 -4.24
N ASP A 89 -9.07 4.72 -2.95
CA ASP A 89 -10.19 4.56 -2.04
C ASP A 89 -11.10 5.74 -2.30
N LYS A 90 -12.41 5.50 -2.49
CA LYS A 90 -13.38 6.59 -2.71
C LYS A 90 -13.23 7.66 -1.64
N GLU A 91 -12.77 7.27 -0.46
CA GLU A 91 -12.35 8.12 0.65
C GLU A 91 -11.17 9.06 0.31
N THR A 92 -10.13 8.59 -0.38
CA THR A 92 -9.02 9.45 -0.84
C THR A 92 -9.45 10.45 -1.91
N GLN A 93 -10.30 10.05 -2.86
CA GLN A 93 -10.86 10.99 -3.84
C GLN A 93 -11.79 12.01 -3.16
N ALA A 94 -12.66 11.57 -2.26
CA ALA A 94 -13.52 12.45 -1.47
C ALA A 94 -12.70 13.43 -0.62
N CYS A 95 -11.64 12.96 0.03
CA CYS A 95 -10.75 13.80 0.82
C CYS A 95 -10.02 14.85 -0.04
N LEU A 96 -9.63 14.52 -1.28
CA LEU A 96 -9.00 15.47 -2.19
C LEU A 96 -10.01 16.53 -2.69
N GLU A 97 -11.24 16.14 -2.98
CA GLU A 97 -12.30 17.06 -3.36
C GLU A 97 -12.68 18.00 -2.21
N ASP A 98 -12.80 17.47 -0.99
CA ASP A 98 -13.09 18.28 0.19
C ASP A 98 -11.94 19.22 0.52
N LYS A 99 -10.68 18.75 0.40
CA LYS A 99 -9.51 19.64 0.53
C LYS A 99 -9.60 20.80 -0.47
N LYS A 100 -9.90 20.52 -1.73
CA LYS A 100 -10.04 21.56 -2.76
C LYS A 100 -11.16 22.55 -2.43
N LYS A 101 -12.33 22.08 -1.99
CA LYS A 101 -13.42 22.95 -1.54
C LYS A 101 -13.00 23.82 -0.36
N THR A 102 -12.31 23.25 0.64
CA THR A 102 -11.84 24.03 1.78
C THR A 102 -10.80 25.07 1.40
N GLU A 103 -9.94 24.80 0.41
CA GLU A 103 -8.99 25.79 -0.13
C GLU A 103 -9.71 26.91 -0.89
N GLU A 104 -10.72 26.57 -1.70
CA GLU A 104 -11.55 27.55 -2.41
C GLU A 104 -12.34 28.45 -1.43
N ASP A 105 -12.96 27.86 -0.40
CA ASP A 105 -13.68 28.60 0.65
C ASP A 105 -12.73 29.50 1.46
N LEU A 106 -11.52 29.03 1.77
CA LEU A 106 -10.51 29.81 2.49
C LEU A 106 -10.06 31.00 1.63
N GLN A 107 -9.77 30.79 0.35
CA GLN A 107 -9.44 31.89 -0.56
C GLN A 107 -10.58 32.91 -0.71
N ALA A 108 -11.83 32.44 -0.78
CA ALA A 108 -13.00 33.32 -0.81
C ALA A 108 -13.10 34.16 0.47
N LYS A 109 -12.90 33.54 1.64
CA LYS A 109 -12.92 34.23 2.94
C LYS A 109 -11.77 35.21 3.10
N GLU A 110 -10.56 34.88 2.62
CA GLU A 110 -9.43 35.82 2.59
C GLU A 110 -9.71 37.02 1.68
N ALA A 111 -10.32 36.80 0.52
CA ALA A 111 -10.73 37.88 -0.38
C ALA A 111 -11.79 38.79 0.27
N GLU A 112 -12.79 38.21 0.94
CA GLU A 112 -13.80 38.96 1.70
C GLU A 112 -13.16 39.79 2.82
N LEU A 113 -12.25 39.19 3.60
CA LEU A 113 -11.54 39.90 4.69
C LEU A 113 -10.68 41.05 4.16
N ASN A 114 -9.96 40.84 3.05
CA ASN A 114 -9.16 41.89 2.44
C ASN A 114 -10.04 43.04 1.94
N SER A 115 -11.15 42.72 1.27
CA SER A 115 -12.13 43.72 0.82
C SER A 115 -12.71 44.51 1.99
N PHE A 116 -13.11 43.83 3.06
CA PHE A 116 -13.65 44.48 4.27
C PHE A 116 -12.61 45.36 4.95
N THR A 117 -11.35 44.91 5.01
CA THR A 117 -10.25 45.68 5.58
C THR A 117 -10.00 46.97 4.79
N ASP A 118 -10.08 46.90 3.46
CA ASP A 118 -9.90 48.08 2.60
C ASP A 118 -11.08 49.04 2.69
N GLN A 119 -12.32 48.54 2.83
CA GLN A 119 -13.48 49.37 3.13
C GLN A 119 -13.31 50.09 4.47
N LEU A 120 -12.92 49.37 5.54
CA LEU A 120 -12.69 49.97 6.86
C LEU A 120 -11.60 51.04 6.84
N LYS A 121 -10.49 50.83 6.11
CA LYS A 121 -9.46 51.86 5.94
C LYS A 121 -10.01 53.10 5.23
N THR A 122 -10.84 52.89 4.21
CA THR A 122 -11.45 53.97 3.43
C THR A 122 -12.41 54.78 4.30
N GLU A 123 -13.29 54.11 5.04
CA GLU A 123 -14.19 54.75 6.01
C GLU A 123 -13.38 55.48 7.09
N GLN A 124 -12.38 54.84 7.68
CA GLN A 124 -11.53 55.48 8.70
C GLN A 124 -10.89 56.78 8.15
N ASN A 125 -10.41 56.76 6.91
CA ASN A 125 -9.82 57.95 6.29
C ASN A 125 -10.88 59.04 6.03
N SER A 126 -12.07 58.67 5.58
CA SER A 126 -13.21 59.59 5.41
C SER A 126 -13.60 60.23 6.75
N TRP A 127 -13.76 59.43 7.81
CA TRP A 127 -14.11 59.91 9.14
C TRP A 127 -13.02 60.82 9.72
N LYS A 128 -11.73 60.49 9.51
CA LYS A 128 -10.62 61.38 9.88
C LYS A 128 -10.69 62.71 9.15
N GLN A 129 -10.97 62.69 7.84
CA GLN A 129 -11.14 63.91 7.05
C GLN A 129 -12.32 64.75 7.55
N GLU A 130 -13.47 64.14 7.81
CA GLU A 130 -14.64 64.83 8.37
C GLU A 130 -14.32 65.46 9.73
N ILE A 131 -13.67 64.71 10.63
CA ILE A 131 -13.25 65.25 11.94
C ILE A 131 -12.31 66.44 11.75
N THR A 132 -11.33 66.38 10.83
CA THR A 132 -10.44 67.51 10.58
C THR A 132 -11.16 68.73 10.00
N SER A 133 -12.12 68.50 9.08
CA SER A 133 -12.95 69.56 8.49
C SER A 133 -13.84 70.22 9.53
N LEU A 134 -14.53 69.42 10.37
CA LEU A 134 -15.35 69.89 11.48
C LEU A 134 -14.51 70.69 12.49
N LYS A 135 -13.32 70.21 12.87
CA LYS A 135 -12.39 70.97 13.72
C LYS A 135 -12.00 72.31 13.10
N GLN A 136 -11.76 72.35 11.79
CA GLN A 136 -11.41 73.59 11.10
C GLN A 136 -12.61 74.56 11.04
N GLN A 137 -13.82 74.06 10.79
CA GLN A 137 -15.04 74.86 10.80
C GLN A 137 -15.31 75.45 12.19
N VAL A 138 -15.19 74.65 13.25
CA VAL A 138 -15.32 75.13 14.63
C VAL A 138 -14.26 76.18 14.95
N ALA A 139 -13.01 75.97 14.55
CA ALA A 139 -11.94 76.94 14.76
C ALA A 139 -12.18 78.25 13.98
N GLN A 140 -12.72 78.18 12.77
CA GLN A 140 -13.11 79.37 11.98
C GLN A 140 -14.31 80.08 12.61
N GLN A 141 -15.31 79.35 13.08
CA GLN A 141 -16.47 79.91 13.79
C GLN A 141 -16.04 80.61 15.08
N SER A 142 -15.12 80.00 15.85
CA SER A 142 -14.54 80.61 17.04
C SER A 142 -13.81 81.92 16.71
N LYS A 143 -13.07 81.98 15.60
CA LYS A 143 -12.41 83.22 15.14
C LYS A 143 -13.41 84.31 14.76
N LEU A 144 -14.55 83.95 14.14
CA LEU A 144 -15.61 84.91 13.84
C LEU A 144 -16.23 85.47 15.11
N CYS A 145 -16.38 84.64 16.16
CA CYS A 145 -16.82 85.07 17.48
C CYS A 145 -15.87 86.05 18.18
N ASP A 146 -14.59 86.09 17.82
CA ASP A 146 -13.63 87.08 18.34
C ASP A 146 -13.87 88.50 17.78
N PHE A 147 -14.50 88.62 16.60
CA PHE A 147 -14.81 89.91 15.94
C PHE A 147 -16.23 90.42 16.20
N VAL A 148 -17.05 89.65 16.91
CA VAL A 148 -18.43 90.02 17.23
C VAL A 148 -18.44 90.97 18.43
N ASP A 149 -19.08 92.13 18.26
CA ASP A 149 -19.24 93.14 19.30
C ASP A 149 -20.04 92.57 20.49
N LYS A 150 -19.44 92.60 21.69
CA LYS A 150 -19.99 92.01 22.93
C LYS A 150 -21.22 92.73 23.49
N ALA A 151 -21.74 93.73 22.76
CA ALA A 151 -22.82 94.60 23.19
C ALA A 151 -24.22 94.14 22.74
N SER A 152 -24.33 93.12 21.88
CA SER A 152 -25.62 92.59 21.40
C SER A 152 -25.95 91.24 22.03
N GLU A 153 -27.12 91.15 22.67
CA GLU A 153 -27.60 89.97 23.40
C GLU A 153 -27.76 88.74 22.48
N VAL A 154 -28.11 88.99 21.21
CA VAL A 154 -28.29 87.96 20.17
C VAL A 154 -26.95 87.37 19.73
N SER A 155 -25.89 88.18 19.69
CA SER A 155 -24.58 87.76 19.21
C SER A 155 -23.80 86.97 20.27
N MET A 156 -24.03 87.25 21.56
CA MET A 156 -23.49 86.46 22.67
C MET A 156 -24.04 85.02 22.70
N GLN A 157 -25.32 84.80 22.40
CA GLN A 157 -25.95 83.46 22.42
C GLN A 157 -25.39 82.51 21.34
N LEU A 158 -24.93 83.03 20.20
CA LEU A 158 -24.39 82.25 19.09
C LEU A 158 -22.95 81.73 19.36
N CYS A 159 -22.22 82.39 20.26
CA CYS A 159 -20.79 82.13 20.51
C CYS A 159 -20.49 81.50 21.89
N THR A 160 -21.49 81.32 22.76
CA THR A 160 -21.27 80.84 24.14
C THR A 160 -21.07 79.32 24.27
N ASN A 161 -21.38 78.52 23.25
CA ASN A 161 -21.32 77.05 23.34
C ASN A 161 -19.95 76.43 23.01
N ILE A 162 -18.90 77.23 22.74
CA ILE A 162 -17.60 76.71 22.29
C ILE A 162 -16.66 76.36 23.46
N GLN A 163 -16.91 76.82 24.70
CA GLN A 163 -15.99 76.63 25.84
C GLN A 163 -16.21 75.38 26.72
N LYS A 164 -17.04 74.41 26.34
CA LYS A 164 -17.20 73.17 27.12
C LYS A 164 -17.10 71.92 26.25
N THR A 165 -15.90 71.59 25.81
CA THR A 165 -15.43 70.20 25.60
C THR A 165 -13.94 70.20 25.31
N ASP A 166 -13.14 70.68 26.26
CA ASP A 166 -11.75 70.27 26.37
C ASP A 166 -11.63 69.41 27.63
N GLY A 167 -11.32 68.13 27.46
CA GLY A 167 -10.91 67.23 28.55
C GLY A 167 -11.92 66.15 28.93
N ALA A 168 -11.87 65.00 28.25
CA ALA A 168 -12.13 63.71 28.89
C ALA A 168 -11.32 62.63 28.18
N ASP A 169 -10.32 62.13 28.90
CA ASP A 169 -9.34 61.12 28.57
C ASP A 169 -9.88 59.85 27.87
N GLU A 170 -9.11 59.48 26.85
CA GLU A 170 -8.51 58.15 26.64
C GLU A 170 -8.93 57.05 27.64
N LYS A 171 -9.82 56.14 27.20
CA LYS A 171 -9.86 54.75 27.70
C LYS A 171 -9.68 53.76 26.55
N LYS A 172 -8.45 53.26 26.49
CA LYS A 172 -7.97 52.00 25.90
C LYS A 172 -9.04 50.88 25.91
N PRO A 173 -9.33 50.20 24.78
CA PRO A 173 -10.02 48.93 24.81
C PRO A 173 -9.01 47.81 25.13
N GLU A 174 -9.30 47.09 26.20
CA GLU A 174 -8.63 45.86 26.61
C GLU A 174 -9.01 44.72 25.67
N GLN A 175 -8.06 43.81 25.45
CA GLN A 175 -8.14 42.66 24.56
C GLN A 175 -8.94 41.51 25.18
N GLY A 176 -9.78 40.84 24.37
CA GLY A 176 -10.17 39.42 24.52
C GLY A 176 -11.21 39.06 25.61
N PRO A 177 -11.90 37.89 25.51
CA PRO A 177 -11.36 36.67 24.95
C PRO A 177 -12.12 36.07 23.75
N VAL A 178 -11.32 35.31 23.01
CA VAL A 178 -11.66 34.27 22.03
C VAL A 178 -12.60 33.24 22.66
N MET A 179 -13.67 32.88 21.93
CA MET A 179 -14.17 31.51 21.88
C MET A 179 -14.08 31.04 20.43
#